data_AF-A0A0Q7F9W1-F1
#
_entry.id   AF-A0A0Q7F9W1-F1
#
_cell.length_a   1.000
_cell.length_b   1.000
_cell.length_c   1.000
_cell.angle_alpha   90.00
_cell.angle_beta   90.00
_cell.angle_gamma   90.00
#
_symmetry.space_group_name_H-M   'P 1'
#
loop_
_entity.id
_entity.type
_entity.pdbx_description
1 polymer ?
#
loop_
_entity_poly.entity_id
_entity_poly.type
_entity_poly.pdbx_seq_one_letter_code
_entity_poly.pdbx_strand_id
1 'polypeptide(L)'
;MSMDQQGNLAIRKIVIVGGGTAGWMTAAPLALRLGKACEIVLVESPEIGTVGVGEATLPTIAYYNRALGLDPADFARKTKATFKLGIEFKDWGHLGNRFFHGFGDFGPAIENRSPYIYWLRLAREFKDMPSYENWSVATAMARANRFMEPYGDQPAVTNAFSYAYHFDAGLYAAYLRDYAVQRGVTRIEGMITAVEQHPETGFITGVRLRDGSLVEGDLFIDCSGFRGLLIEGVYQAGYDDWSAMLPCNSAQAVPCERVEPLTPYTRSTAQSAGWTWRIPLQHRTGNGHVYCNGFTSDEEASRVLLAGLDGRALDTPRQLRFTTGRRRKSWIKNCVAIGLSSGFLEPLESTSINIIENSVGWLLQHFPDRSFQPALADEFNRLVSRRYEFVRDFIVMHYKITRRDDSEFWRYCAAMPVPDTLQHQIELFRETGRVAIYDPEGFLVSSHISIMAGLGITPKAYDPLIGLMDLQALRTHFDRVRDTIARAVQAMPEHGAYVRQLSGVPAAPPLAA
;
A
#
# COMPACT_ATOMS: atom_id res chain seq x y z
N MET A 1 33.59 36.73 -10.79
CA MET A 1 34.33 35.51 -10.42
C MET A 1 33.80 34.38 -11.28
N SER A 2 34.67 33.68 -12.01
CA SER A 2 34.29 32.72 -13.04
C SER A 2 33.55 31.51 -12.46
N MET A 3 32.63 30.94 -13.24
CA MET A 3 31.88 29.72 -12.92
C MET A 3 32.79 28.49 -12.67
N ASP A 4 34.08 28.58 -12.99
CA ASP A 4 35.06 27.48 -12.86
C ASP A 4 35.67 27.30 -11.45
N GLN A 5 35.33 28.14 -10.47
CA GLN A 5 35.80 27.98 -9.07
C GLN A 5 34.76 27.39 -8.10
N GLN A 6 33.55 27.07 -8.57
CA GLN A 6 32.61 26.24 -7.81
C GLN A 6 33.00 24.77 -8.01
N GLY A 7 33.88 24.27 -7.15
CA GLY A 7 34.34 22.87 -7.20
C GLY A 7 33.16 21.90 -7.30
N ASN A 8 33.30 20.84 -8.10
CA ASN A 8 32.26 19.86 -8.42
C ASN A 8 31.38 19.51 -7.20
N LEU A 9 30.16 20.03 -7.14
CA LEU A 9 29.24 19.84 -6.01
C LEU A 9 28.46 18.54 -6.07
N ALA A 10 28.66 17.68 -7.08
CA ALA A 10 27.91 16.43 -7.19
C ALA A 10 28.02 15.57 -5.91
N ILE A 11 26.93 14.88 -5.57
CA ILE A 11 26.91 13.85 -4.52
C ILE A 11 27.79 12.69 -4.98
N ARG A 12 28.84 12.38 -4.22
CA ARG A 12 29.80 11.32 -4.55
C ARG A 12 29.51 10.04 -3.79
N LYS A 13 28.92 10.14 -2.60
CA LYS A 13 28.60 8.99 -1.76
C LYS A 13 27.25 9.11 -1.06
N ILE A 14 26.42 8.09 -1.20
CA ILE A 14 25.15 7.93 -0.49
C ILE A 14 25.29 6.82 0.54
N VAL A 15 24.85 7.09 1.77
CA VAL A 15 24.77 6.09 2.84
C VAL A 15 23.31 5.83 3.19
N ILE A 16 22.82 4.63 2.91
CA ILE A 16 21.49 4.17 3.28
C ILE A 16 21.59 3.44 4.61
N VAL A 17 20.84 3.90 5.61
CA VAL A 17 20.88 3.35 6.96
C VAL A 17 19.61 2.56 7.23
N GLY A 18 19.74 1.24 7.35
CA GLY A 18 18.63 0.31 7.48
C GLY A 18 18.34 -0.41 6.17
N GLY A 19 18.18 -1.73 6.26
CA GLY A 19 17.87 -2.59 5.14
C GLY A 19 16.38 -2.84 4.98
N GLY A 20 16.02 -4.13 4.84
CA GLY A 20 14.64 -4.55 4.61
C GLY A 20 14.04 -3.94 3.33
N THR A 21 12.71 -3.89 3.26
CA THR A 21 12.00 -3.38 2.08
C THR A 21 12.36 -1.92 1.77
N ALA A 22 12.36 -1.03 2.77
CA ALA A 22 12.64 0.40 2.56
C ALA A 22 14.07 0.66 2.05
N GLY A 23 15.08 0.05 2.66
CA GLY A 23 16.48 0.23 2.27
C GLY A 23 16.75 -0.30 0.87
N TRP A 24 16.30 -1.51 0.55
CA TRP A 24 16.58 -2.14 -0.75
C TRP A 24 15.71 -1.59 -1.90
N MET A 25 14.49 -1.13 -1.62
CA MET A 25 13.70 -0.33 -2.58
C MET A 25 14.26 1.09 -2.79
N THR A 26 15.06 1.60 -1.87
CA THR A 26 15.79 2.85 -2.07
C THR A 26 17.05 2.62 -2.90
N ALA A 27 17.83 1.58 -2.54
CA ALA A 27 19.10 1.28 -3.18
C ALA A 27 18.97 0.90 -4.65
N ALA A 28 17.97 0.09 -5.01
CA ALA A 28 17.85 -0.46 -6.37
C ALA A 28 17.65 0.62 -7.47
N PRO A 29 16.72 1.59 -7.34
CA PRO A 29 16.59 2.67 -8.31
C PRO A 29 17.79 3.61 -8.34
N LEU A 30 18.37 3.94 -7.17
CA LEU A 30 19.57 4.79 -7.10
C LEU A 30 20.74 4.14 -7.83
N ALA A 31 20.99 2.85 -7.61
CA ALA A 31 22.04 2.10 -8.29
C ALA A 31 21.82 2.05 -9.81
N LEU A 32 20.57 1.86 -10.25
CA LEU A 32 20.23 1.89 -11.68
C LEU A 32 20.46 3.26 -12.33
N ARG A 33 20.12 4.35 -11.62
CA ARG A 33 20.17 5.71 -12.17
C ARG A 33 21.54 6.36 -12.09
N LEU A 34 22.25 6.19 -10.98
CA LEU A 34 23.54 6.84 -10.72
C LEU A 34 24.73 6.01 -11.22
N GLY A 35 24.58 4.68 -11.28
CA GLY A 35 25.63 3.78 -11.71
C GLY A 35 26.96 4.04 -10.98
N LYS A 36 28.05 4.19 -11.73
CA LYS A 36 29.39 4.45 -11.18
C LYS A 36 29.66 5.91 -10.81
N ALA A 37 28.73 6.83 -11.09
CA ALA A 37 28.93 8.25 -10.80
C ALA A 37 28.82 8.58 -9.30
N CYS A 38 28.22 7.68 -8.51
CA CYS A 38 28.01 7.85 -7.08
C CYS A 38 28.21 6.50 -6.37
N GLU A 39 29.03 6.47 -5.33
CA GLU A 39 29.16 5.30 -4.45
C GLU A 39 27.91 5.18 -3.58
N ILE A 40 27.32 3.99 -3.51
CA ILE A 40 26.16 3.73 -2.66
C ILE A 40 26.55 2.64 -1.66
N VAL A 41 26.43 2.97 -0.37
CA VAL A 41 26.65 2.05 0.73
C VAL A 41 25.35 1.87 1.49
N LEU A 42 24.94 0.63 1.72
CA LEU A 42 23.81 0.31 2.60
C LEU A 42 24.33 -0.40 3.85
N VAL A 43 24.01 0.16 5.01
CA VAL A 43 24.33 -0.39 6.33
C VAL A 43 23.07 -1.02 6.92
N GLU A 44 23.10 -2.33 7.19
CA GLU A 44 21.99 -3.03 7.86
C GLU A 44 22.50 -3.98 8.95
N SER A 45 21.64 -4.33 9.91
CA SER A 45 21.98 -5.27 10.98
C SER A 45 21.07 -6.50 10.93
N PRO A 46 21.62 -7.73 10.91
CA PRO A 46 20.80 -8.94 10.97
C PRO A 46 20.09 -9.12 12.33
N GLU A 47 20.55 -8.42 13.38
CA GLU A 47 19.91 -8.40 14.71
C GLU A 47 18.57 -7.66 14.70
N ILE A 48 18.33 -6.79 13.70
CA ILE A 48 17.10 -6.03 13.56
C ILE A 48 16.18 -6.76 12.58
N GLY A 49 15.24 -7.55 13.13
CA GLY A 49 14.27 -8.29 12.33
C GLY A 49 13.38 -7.39 11.49
N THR A 50 13.03 -7.85 10.29
CA THR A 50 11.96 -7.23 9.48
C THR A 50 10.59 -7.57 10.06
N VAL A 51 9.61 -6.66 9.93
CA VAL A 51 8.21 -6.90 10.31
C VAL A 51 7.65 -8.17 9.65
N GLY A 52 8.13 -8.53 8.45
CA GLY A 52 8.25 -9.93 7.99
C GLY A 52 6.94 -10.70 7.85
N VAL A 53 5.82 -10.02 7.63
CA VAL A 53 4.54 -10.64 7.30
C VAL A 53 4.34 -10.52 5.79
N GLY A 54 3.70 -11.50 5.13
CA GLY A 54 3.40 -11.38 3.69
C GLY A 54 2.75 -10.03 3.41
N GLU A 55 3.29 -9.28 2.46
CA GLU A 55 2.86 -7.91 2.14
C GLU A 55 1.88 -7.94 0.96
N ALA A 56 0.87 -7.07 1.05
CA ALA A 56 -0.01 -6.73 -0.05
C ALA A 56 0.41 -5.36 -0.59
N THR A 57 0.27 -5.15 -1.90
CA THR A 57 0.66 -3.89 -2.54
C THR A 57 -0.47 -3.23 -3.32
N LEU A 58 -0.18 -2.08 -3.92
CA LEU A 58 -0.99 -1.38 -4.91
C LEU A 58 -0.40 -1.58 -6.31
N PRO A 59 -1.17 -1.32 -7.40
CA PRO A 59 -0.70 -1.57 -8.77
C PRO A 59 0.61 -0.88 -9.17
N THR A 60 0.99 0.20 -8.47
CA THR A 60 2.25 0.92 -8.67
C THR A 60 3.49 0.01 -8.59
N ILE A 61 3.44 -1.08 -7.82
CA ILE A 61 4.56 -2.02 -7.71
C ILE A 61 4.90 -2.70 -9.04
N ALA A 62 3.91 -2.94 -9.90
CA ALA A 62 4.16 -3.58 -11.20
C ALA A 62 4.95 -2.64 -12.11
N TYR A 63 4.66 -1.33 -12.05
CA TYR A 63 5.41 -0.30 -12.76
C TYR A 63 6.80 -0.10 -12.16
N TYR A 64 6.91 -0.10 -10.84
CA TYR A 64 8.19 -0.01 -10.13
C TYR A 64 9.12 -1.16 -10.54
N ASN A 65 8.63 -2.40 -10.52
CA ASN A 65 9.40 -3.57 -10.95
C ASN A 65 9.79 -3.52 -12.43
N ARG A 66 8.88 -3.06 -13.30
CA ARG A 66 9.16 -2.89 -14.73
C ARG A 66 10.21 -1.82 -14.98
N ALA A 67 10.18 -0.72 -14.22
CA ALA A 67 11.18 0.35 -14.33
C ALA A 67 12.59 -0.12 -13.92
N LEU A 68 12.67 -1.12 -13.02
CA LEU A 68 13.91 -1.82 -12.67
C LEU A 68 14.30 -2.92 -13.69
N GLY A 69 13.45 -3.21 -14.68
CA GLY A 69 13.68 -4.28 -15.65
C GLY A 69 13.61 -5.67 -15.05
N LEU A 70 12.85 -5.86 -13.96
CA LEU A 70 12.69 -7.17 -13.33
C LEU A 70 11.77 -8.06 -14.18
N ASP A 71 12.20 -9.31 -14.38
CA ASP A 71 11.37 -10.32 -15.04
C ASP A 71 10.20 -10.72 -14.13
N PRO A 72 8.92 -10.60 -14.57
CA PRO A 72 7.77 -10.89 -13.72
C PRO A 72 7.72 -12.34 -13.21
N ALA A 73 8.14 -13.31 -14.03
CA ALA A 73 8.14 -14.72 -13.64
C ALA A 73 9.23 -15.03 -12.61
N ASP A 74 10.44 -14.48 -12.78
CA ASP A 74 11.53 -14.57 -11.81
C ASP A 74 11.17 -13.89 -10.49
N PHE A 75 10.61 -12.68 -10.56
CA PHE A 75 10.09 -11.96 -9.40
C PHE A 75 9.06 -12.81 -8.65
N ALA A 76 8.02 -13.32 -9.34
CA ALA A 76 6.96 -14.09 -8.70
C ALA A 76 7.52 -15.37 -8.04
N ARG A 77 8.44 -16.06 -8.70
CA ARG A 77 9.06 -17.29 -8.19
C ARG A 77 9.93 -17.06 -6.97
N LYS A 78 10.79 -16.04 -6.99
CA LYS A 78 11.75 -15.72 -5.92
C LYS A 78 11.08 -15.10 -4.71
N THR A 79 9.98 -14.37 -4.90
CA THR A 79 9.25 -13.71 -3.81
C THR A 79 8.00 -14.46 -3.35
N LYS A 80 7.71 -15.61 -3.99
CA LYS A 80 6.51 -16.43 -3.75
C LYS A 80 5.22 -15.64 -3.94
N ALA A 81 5.23 -14.76 -4.94
CA ALA A 81 4.14 -13.82 -5.15
C ALA A 81 2.88 -14.46 -5.72
N THR A 82 1.74 -13.88 -5.40
CA THR A 82 0.45 -14.12 -6.07
C THR A 82 -0.13 -12.79 -6.54
N PHE A 83 -1.20 -12.84 -7.34
CA PHE A 83 -1.82 -11.64 -7.87
C PHE A 83 -2.90 -11.10 -6.92
N LYS A 84 -3.05 -9.78 -6.93
CA LYS A 84 -4.04 -9.05 -6.14
C LYS A 84 -4.87 -8.16 -7.06
N LEU A 85 -6.19 -8.35 -7.06
CA LEU A 85 -7.17 -7.56 -7.80
C LEU A 85 -7.85 -6.48 -6.95
N GLY A 86 -7.61 -6.50 -5.64
CA GLY A 86 -8.25 -5.58 -4.71
C GLY A 86 -8.29 -6.13 -3.29
N ILE A 87 -9.20 -5.58 -2.50
CA ILE A 87 -9.42 -5.93 -1.09
C ILE A 87 -10.90 -6.25 -0.89
N GLU A 88 -11.18 -7.41 -0.31
CA GLU A 88 -12.50 -7.73 0.23
C GLU A 88 -12.60 -7.21 1.66
N PHE A 89 -13.60 -6.37 1.91
CA PHE A 89 -13.92 -5.86 3.25
C PHE A 89 -15.12 -6.60 3.82
N LYS A 90 -14.96 -7.15 5.01
CA LYS A 90 -16.00 -7.90 5.74
C LYS A 90 -16.26 -7.25 7.10
N ASP A 91 -17.54 -7.10 7.44
CA ASP A 91 -18.04 -6.63 8.74
C ASP A 91 -17.66 -5.18 9.12
N TRP A 92 -17.21 -4.33 8.19
CA TRP A 92 -16.80 -2.94 8.48
C TRP A 92 -17.97 -1.96 8.67
N GLY A 93 -18.88 -1.88 7.70
CA GLY A 93 -20.00 -0.94 7.73
C GLY A 93 -21.08 -1.36 8.72
N HIS A 94 -21.37 -2.66 8.79
CA HIS A 94 -22.21 -3.30 9.80
C HIS A 94 -21.87 -4.79 9.85
N LEU A 95 -22.21 -5.48 10.94
CA LEU A 95 -22.03 -6.93 11.01
C LEU A 95 -22.75 -7.63 9.86
N GLY A 96 -22.05 -8.56 9.19
CA GLY A 96 -22.51 -9.29 8.01
C GLY A 96 -22.28 -8.57 6.68
N ASN A 97 -21.86 -7.31 6.65
CA ASN A 97 -21.62 -6.60 5.39
C ASN A 97 -20.37 -7.14 4.68
N ARG A 98 -20.42 -7.23 3.35
CA ARG A 98 -19.28 -7.56 2.49
C ARG A 98 -19.30 -6.71 1.24
N PHE A 99 -18.15 -6.15 0.88
CA PHE A 99 -17.97 -5.40 -0.35
C PHE A 99 -16.52 -5.52 -0.85
N PHE A 100 -16.28 -5.09 -2.08
CA PHE A 100 -14.97 -5.22 -2.71
C PHE A 100 -14.45 -3.87 -3.23
N HIS A 101 -13.25 -3.48 -2.77
CA HIS A 101 -12.46 -2.40 -3.34
C HIS A 101 -11.52 -2.98 -4.40
N GLY A 102 -11.96 -2.94 -5.66
CA GLY A 102 -11.21 -3.48 -6.79
C GLY A 102 -10.28 -2.45 -7.45
N PHE A 103 -9.18 -2.94 -8.03
CA PHE A 103 -8.30 -2.15 -8.88
C PHE A 103 -8.90 -2.00 -10.28
N GLY A 104 -9.89 -1.11 -10.40
CA GLY A 104 -10.58 -0.82 -11.65
C GLY A 104 -11.79 0.09 -11.40
N ASP A 105 -12.53 0.38 -12.46
CA ASP A 105 -13.81 1.09 -12.37
C ASP A 105 -14.99 0.11 -12.49
N PHE A 106 -16.21 0.64 -12.45
CA PHE A 106 -17.46 -0.10 -12.59
C PHE A 106 -17.94 -0.13 -14.04
N GLY A 107 -17.02 -0.34 -14.98
CA GLY A 107 -17.26 -0.33 -16.42
C GLY A 107 -16.64 0.88 -17.13
N PRO A 108 -16.84 1.02 -18.45
CA PRO A 108 -16.33 2.16 -19.21
C PRO A 108 -17.08 3.45 -18.84
N ALA A 109 -16.35 4.56 -18.74
CA ALA A 109 -16.96 5.86 -18.48
C ALA A 109 -18.04 6.21 -19.51
N ILE A 110 -19.14 6.79 -19.03
CA ILE A 110 -20.24 7.30 -19.87
C ILE A 110 -20.14 8.81 -19.81
N GLU A 111 -20.03 9.47 -20.97
CA GLU A 111 -19.85 10.93 -21.08
C GLU A 111 -18.70 11.49 -20.20
N ASN A 112 -17.58 10.74 -20.09
CA ASN A 112 -16.43 11.04 -19.23
C ASN A 112 -16.74 11.07 -17.72
N ARG A 113 -17.76 10.33 -17.28
CA ARG A 113 -18.17 10.24 -15.87
C ARG A 113 -18.20 8.78 -15.42
N SER A 114 -18.01 8.57 -14.11
CA SER A 114 -18.02 7.23 -13.53
C SER A 114 -19.34 6.51 -13.82
N PRO A 115 -19.34 5.22 -14.20
CA PRO A 115 -20.56 4.45 -14.41
C PRO A 115 -21.45 4.35 -13.16
N TYR A 116 -20.87 4.48 -11.98
CA TYR A 116 -21.59 4.36 -10.71
C TYR A 116 -22.77 5.34 -10.58
N ILE A 117 -22.62 6.59 -11.03
CA ILE A 117 -23.70 7.58 -10.91
C ILE A 117 -24.89 7.26 -11.85
N TYR A 118 -24.63 6.57 -12.97
CA TYR A 118 -25.67 6.06 -13.86
C TYR A 118 -26.32 4.81 -13.26
N TRP A 119 -25.51 3.90 -12.69
CA TRP A 119 -26.01 2.78 -11.91
C TRP A 119 -26.93 3.24 -10.77
N LEU A 120 -26.56 4.29 -10.04
CA LEU A 120 -27.34 4.83 -8.94
C LEU A 120 -28.73 5.30 -9.40
N ARG A 121 -28.84 5.89 -10.59
CA ARG A 121 -30.13 6.23 -11.19
C ARG A 121 -30.93 4.97 -11.51
N LEU A 122 -30.32 3.99 -12.18
CA LEU A 122 -30.97 2.72 -12.52
C LEU A 122 -31.47 1.98 -11.26
N ALA A 123 -30.65 1.89 -10.21
CA ALA A 123 -30.99 1.20 -8.96
C ALA A 123 -32.13 1.86 -8.18
N ARG A 124 -32.38 3.17 -8.40
CA ARG A 124 -33.54 3.87 -7.83
C ARG A 124 -34.84 3.58 -8.57
N GLU A 125 -34.77 3.40 -9.88
CA GLU A 125 -35.95 3.11 -10.69
C GLU A 125 -36.30 1.62 -10.67
N PHE A 126 -35.29 0.78 -10.81
CA PHE A 126 -35.44 -0.66 -10.99
C PHE A 126 -35.03 -1.41 -9.72
N LYS A 127 -36.02 -1.98 -9.03
CA LYS A 127 -35.81 -2.73 -7.77
C LYS A 127 -34.97 -3.99 -7.94
N ASP A 128 -34.90 -4.54 -9.15
CA ASP A 128 -34.15 -5.74 -9.50
C ASP A 128 -32.70 -5.44 -9.93
N MET A 129 -32.26 -4.18 -9.88
CA MET A 129 -30.93 -3.79 -10.33
C MET A 129 -29.84 -4.49 -9.51
N PRO A 130 -28.94 -5.26 -10.15
CA PRO A 130 -27.82 -5.89 -9.45
C PRO A 130 -26.90 -4.87 -8.78
N SER A 131 -26.07 -5.32 -7.82
CA SER A 131 -25.05 -4.47 -7.19
C SER A 131 -24.09 -3.87 -8.23
N TYR A 132 -23.70 -2.60 -8.04
CA TYR A 132 -22.73 -1.88 -8.89
C TYR A 132 -21.42 -2.64 -9.09
N GLU A 133 -21.04 -3.47 -8.11
CA GLU A 133 -19.86 -4.33 -8.17
C GLU A 133 -19.87 -5.31 -9.35
N ASN A 134 -21.05 -5.68 -9.86
CA ASN A 134 -21.18 -6.58 -11.02
C ASN A 134 -20.72 -5.95 -12.34
N TRP A 135 -20.43 -4.64 -12.35
CA TRP A 135 -19.82 -3.94 -13.48
C TRP A 135 -18.32 -3.73 -13.33
N SER A 136 -17.72 -4.16 -12.21
CA SER A 136 -16.26 -4.16 -12.06
C SER A 136 -15.66 -5.49 -12.51
N VAL A 137 -14.77 -5.43 -13.49
CA VAL A 137 -14.02 -6.62 -13.97
C VAL A 137 -13.17 -7.21 -12.85
N ALA A 138 -12.46 -6.37 -12.10
CA ALA A 138 -11.63 -6.79 -10.97
C ALA A 138 -12.45 -7.52 -9.90
N THR A 139 -13.63 -6.99 -9.55
CA THR A 139 -14.52 -7.63 -8.56
C THR A 139 -15.08 -8.96 -9.06
N ALA A 140 -15.51 -9.02 -10.34
CA ALA A 140 -16.01 -10.25 -10.94
C ALA A 140 -14.94 -11.35 -10.97
N MET A 141 -13.71 -11.01 -11.38
CA MET A 141 -12.55 -11.91 -11.35
C MET A 141 -12.23 -12.39 -9.94
N ALA A 142 -12.21 -11.47 -8.96
CA ALA A 142 -11.91 -11.78 -7.57
C ALA A 142 -12.91 -12.77 -6.97
N ARG A 143 -14.21 -12.53 -7.14
CA ARG A 143 -15.29 -13.43 -6.66
C ARG A 143 -15.26 -14.80 -7.32
N ALA A 144 -14.80 -14.89 -8.57
CA ALA A 144 -14.65 -16.15 -9.29
C ALA A 144 -13.32 -16.88 -9.03
N ASN A 145 -12.40 -16.32 -8.23
CA ASN A 145 -11.03 -16.79 -8.05
C ASN A 145 -10.28 -16.99 -9.39
N ARG A 146 -10.50 -16.09 -10.34
CA ARG A 146 -9.89 -16.13 -11.68
C ARG A 146 -8.93 -14.97 -11.85
N PHE A 147 -7.91 -15.21 -12.66
CA PHE A 147 -6.93 -14.18 -12.96
C PHE A 147 -6.28 -14.43 -14.31
N MET A 148 -6.04 -13.35 -15.03
CA MET A 148 -5.05 -13.27 -16.09
C MET A 148 -4.46 -11.88 -16.08
N GLU A 149 -3.27 -11.71 -16.64
CA GLU A 149 -2.74 -10.37 -16.84
C GLU A 149 -3.50 -9.64 -17.96
N PRO A 150 -3.68 -8.32 -17.84
CA PRO A 150 -4.25 -7.52 -18.89
C PRO A 150 -3.34 -7.53 -20.12
N TYR A 151 -3.95 -7.63 -21.31
CA TYR A 151 -3.23 -7.71 -22.57
C TYR A 151 -3.96 -6.94 -23.68
N GLY A 152 -3.16 -6.50 -24.67
CA GLY A 152 -3.62 -5.68 -25.79
C GLY A 152 -3.77 -4.20 -25.43
N ASP A 153 -3.64 -3.36 -26.45
CA ASP A 153 -3.61 -1.89 -26.29
C ASP A 153 -4.99 -1.23 -26.51
N GLN A 154 -5.98 -2.00 -26.95
CA GLN A 154 -7.33 -1.50 -27.26
C GLN A 154 -8.29 -1.71 -26.09
N PRO A 155 -9.18 -0.76 -25.77
CA PRO A 155 -10.14 -0.91 -24.67
C PRO A 155 -11.00 -2.18 -24.80
N ALA A 156 -10.86 -3.09 -23.83
CA ALA A 156 -11.58 -4.36 -23.77
C ALA A 156 -11.77 -4.79 -22.30
N VAL A 157 -12.68 -5.74 -22.05
CA VAL A 157 -12.84 -6.32 -20.71
C VAL A 157 -11.52 -6.91 -20.19
N THR A 158 -10.71 -7.47 -21.08
CA THR A 158 -9.42 -8.08 -20.77
C THR A 158 -8.34 -7.08 -20.35
N ASN A 159 -8.55 -5.77 -20.48
CA ASN A 159 -7.63 -4.74 -19.96
C ASN A 159 -8.34 -3.60 -19.19
N ALA A 160 -9.61 -3.78 -18.82
CA ALA A 160 -10.41 -2.82 -18.04
C ALA A 160 -10.21 -2.95 -16.52
N PHE A 161 -9.04 -3.43 -16.08
CA PHE A 161 -8.65 -3.57 -14.68
C PHE A 161 -7.14 -3.38 -14.54
N SER A 162 -6.70 -3.17 -13.31
CA SER A 162 -5.31 -3.24 -12.91
C SER A 162 -5.11 -4.32 -11.85
N TYR A 163 -3.87 -4.61 -11.51
CA TYR A 163 -3.53 -5.63 -10.54
C TYR A 163 -2.27 -5.24 -9.77
N ALA A 164 -2.09 -5.86 -8.62
CA ALA A 164 -0.90 -5.76 -7.80
C ALA A 164 -0.45 -7.16 -7.36
N TYR A 165 0.41 -7.24 -6.34
CA TYR A 165 0.92 -8.50 -5.83
C TYR A 165 0.66 -8.67 -4.33
N HIS A 166 0.56 -9.92 -3.93
CA HIS A 166 0.94 -10.34 -2.59
C HIS A 166 2.32 -10.99 -2.69
N PHE A 167 3.27 -10.66 -1.82
CA PHE A 167 4.58 -11.34 -1.79
C PHE A 167 5.18 -11.43 -0.39
N ASP A 168 6.22 -12.24 -0.25
CA ASP A 168 7.05 -12.26 0.95
C ASP A 168 8.02 -11.06 0.92
N ALA A 169 7.84 -10.13 1.85
CA ALA A 169 8.63 -8.90 1.95
C ALA A 169 10.13 -9.16 2.17
N GLY A 170 10.47 -10.19 2.96
CA GLY A 170 11.86 -10.57 3.21
C GLY A 170 12.51 -11.11 1.94
N LEU A 171 11.78 -11.94 1.18
CA LEU A 171 12.26 -12.43 -0.11
C LEU A 171 12.36 -11.32 -1.15
N TYR A 172 11.44 -10.35 -1.15
CA TYR A 172 11.53 -9.19 -2.05
C TYR A 172 12.71 -8.28 -1.72
N ALA A 173 12.94 -8.00 -0.43
CA ALA A 173 14.12 -7.26 0.02
C ALA A 173 15.43 -7.98 -0.38
N ALA A 174 15.51 -9.30 -0.20
CA ALA A 174 16.65 -10.09 -0.65
C ALA A 174 16.83 -10.06 -2.18
N TYR A 175 15.73 -10.11 -2.94
CA TYR A 175 15.77 -10.02 -4.40
C TYR A 175 16.33 -8.67 -4.87
N LEU A 176 15.85 -7.57 -4.28
CA LEU A 176 16.34 -6.22 -4.59
C LEU A 176 17.77 -5.98 -4.10
N ARG A 177 18.16 -6.59 -2.97
CA ARG A 177 19.56 -6.61 -2.53
C ARG A 177 20.45 -7.19 -3.61
N ASP A 178 20.15 -8.40 -4.06
CA ASP A 178 20.99 -9.08 -5.05
C ASP A 178 21.05 -8.26 -6.35
N TYR A 179 19.92 -7.67 -6.77
CA TYR A 179 19.84 -6.75 -7.91
C TYR A 179 20.74 -5.52 -7.75
N ALA A 180 20.73 -4.88 -6.58
CA ALA A 180 21.45 -3.64 -6.30
C ALA A 180 22.95 -3.88 -6.11
N VAL A 181 23.34 -4.97 -5.42
CA VAL A 181 24.74 -5.37 -5.23
C VAL A 181 25.40 -5.69 -6.57
N GLN A 182 24.70 -6.39 -7.48
CA GLN A 182 25.19 -6.62 -8.85
C GLN A 182 25.44 -5.31 -9.64
N ARG A 183 24.83 -4.21 -9.21
CA ARG A 183 24.99 -2.87 -9.80
C ARG A 183 25.95 -1.97 -9.03
N GLY A 184 26.68 -2.52 -8.07
CA GLY A 184 27.77 -1.83 -7.37
C GLY A 184 27.40 -1.23 -6.02
N VAL A 185 26.22 -1.52 -5.46
CA VAL A 185 25.92 -1.15 -4.07
C VAL A 185 26.77 -1.98 -3.12
N THR A 186 27.49 -1.32 -2.21
CA THR A 186 28.24 -1.98 -1.16
C THR A 186 27.33 -2.23 0.04
N ARG A 187 27.19 -3.50 0.42
CA ARG A 187 26.45 -3.91 1.62
C ARG A 187 27.42 -4.02 2.79
N ILE A 188 27.13 -3.34 3.89
CA ILE A 188 27.86 -3.46 5.16
C ILE A 188 26.91 -3.99 6.22
N GLU A 189 27.25 -5.14 6.80
CA GLU A 189 26.55 -5.64 7.98
C GLU A 189 27.15 -5.01 9.23
N GLY A 190 26.32 -4.35 10.03
CA GLY A 190 26.79 -3.72 11.26
C GLY A 190 25.71 -2.98 12.02
N MET A 191 25.88 -2.89 13.34
CA MET A 191 25.05 -2.05 14.19
C MET A 191 25.67 -0.66 14.31
N ILE A 192 24.91 0.38 14.00
CA ILE A 192 25.33 1.77 14.20
C ILE A 192 25.23 2.13 15.68
N THR A 193 26.30 2.71 16.21
CA THR A 193 26.41 3.12 17.62
C THR A 193 26.46 4.63 17.80
N ALA A 194 26.93 5.37 16.78
CA ALA A 194 27.02 6.82 16.82
C ALA A 194 26.83 7.44 15.43
N VAL A 195 26.45 8.71 15.39
CA VAL A 195 26.35 9.51 14.15
C VAL A 195 27.25 10.74 14.31
N GLU A 196 28.06 11.04 13.31
CA GLU A 196 28.94 12.20 13.29
C GLU A 196 28.33 13.35 12.52
N GLN A 197 28.51 14.58 13.03
CA GLN A 197 28.02 15.80 12.41
C GLN A 197 29.15 16.81 12.24
N HIS A 198 29.10 17.53 11.12
CA HIS A 198 29.95 18.69 10.92
C HIS A 198 29.60 19.78 11.96
N PRO A 199 30.58 20.35 12.68
CA PRO A 199 30.33 21.25 13.81
C PRO A 199 29.59 22.54 13.42
N GLU A 200 29.84 23.08 12.22
CA GLU A 200 29.22 24.33 11.78
C GLU A 200 27.88 24.14 11.05
N THR A 201 27.83 23.31 10.00
CA THR A 201 26.61 23.09 9.21
C THR A 201 25.61 22.15 9.89
N GLY A 202 26.09 21.29 10.80
CA GLY A 202 25.33 20.20 11.38
C GLY A 202 24.91 19.12 10.37
N PHE A 203 25.54 19.06 9.19
CA PHE A 203 25.35 17.96 8.25
C PHE A 203 25.90 16.66 8.85
N ILE A 204 25.22 15.54 8.61
CA ILE A 204 25.77 14.22 8.96
C ILE A 204 27.00 13.98 8.08
N THR A 205 28.12 13.60 8.67
CA THR A 205 29.37 13.30 7.96
C THR A 205 29.65 11.81 7.89
N GLY A 206 29.16 11.03 8.86
CA GLY A 206 29.32 9.58 8.88
C GLY A 206 28.52 8.89 9.98
N VAL A 207 28.44 7.56 9.87
CA VAL A 207 27.87 6.69 10.91
C VAL A 207 28.94 5.73 11.42
N ARG A 208 29.07 5.63 12.74
CA ARG A 208 30.05 4.75 13.41
C ARG A 208 29.39 3.42 13.74
N LEU A 209 30.04 2.32 13.35
CA LEU A 209 29.58 0.98 13.64
C LEU A 209 30.14 0.47 14.97
N ARG A 210 29.54 -0.61 15.49
CA ARG A 210 29.93 -1.24 16.76
C ARG A 210 31.39 -1.73 16.76
N ASP A 211 31.94 -2.10 15.60
CA ASP A 211 33.34 -2.51 15.44
C ASP A 211 34.33 -1.31 15.39
N GLY A 212 33.82 -0.08 15.50
CA GLY A 212 34.59 1.15 15.46
C GLY A 212 34.77 1.76 14.07
N SER A 213 34.42 1.04 13.00
CA SER A 213 34.50 1.55 11.63
C SER A 213 33.58 2.75 11.42
N LEU A 214 34.01 3.67 10.56
CA LEU A 214 33.27 4.88 10.19
C LEU A 214 32.86 4.79 8.72
N VAL A 215 31.57 4.93 8.46
CA VAL A 215 31.01 4.99 7.11
C VAL A 215 30.63 6.44 6.81
N GLU A 216 31.51 7.14 6.09
CA GLU A 216 31.29 8.53 5.67
C GLU A 216 30.39 8.64 4.43
N GLY A 217 29.75 9.79 4.23
CA GLY A 217 28.85 10.02 3.08
C GLY A 217 28.54 11.50 2.86
N ASP A 218 28.01 11.83 1.68
CA ASP A 218 27.51 13.18 1.38
C ASP A 218 26.00 13.28 1.66
N LEU A 219 25.21 12.29 1.21
CA LEU A 219 23.75 12.18 1.41
C LEU A 219 23.44 10.92 2.23
N PHE A 220 22.63 11.07 3.27
CA PHE A 220 22.17 9.98 4.12
C PHE A 220 20.69 9.71 3.89
N ILE A 221 20.32 8.44 3.73
CA ILE A 221 18.92 8.03 3.63
C ILE A 221 18.58 7.15 4.83
N ASP A 222 17.70 7.64 5.68
CA ASP A 222 17.25 6.96 6.88
C ASP A 222 16.12 5.98 6.53
N CYS A 223 16.44 4.70 6.52
CA CYS A 223 15.52 3.57 6.42
C CYS A 223 15.51 2.74 7.71
N SER A 224 15.88 3.32 8.85
CA SER A 224 16.16 2.61 10.11
C SER A 224 14.91 2.17 10.90
N GLY A 225 13.74 2.18 10.27
CA GLY A 225 12.49 1.82 10.91
C GLY A 225 11.91 2.94 11.76
N PHE A 226 10.99 2.58 12.67
CA PHE A 226 10.36 3.51 13.63
C PHE A 226 11.35 4.32 14.47
N ARG A 227 12.57 3.80 14.65
CA ARG A 227 13.62 4.47 15.42
C ARG A 227 14.00 5.82 14.82
N GLY A 228 13.91 5.99 13.49
CA GLY A 228 14.33 7.22 12.80
C GLY A 228 15.71 7.66 13.25
N LEU A 229 16.68 6.74 13.24
CA LEU A 229 18.00 6.89 13.84
C LEU A 229 18.69 8.20 13.46
N LEU A 230 18.52 8.63 12.21
CA LEU A 230 19.10 9.87 11.70
C LEU A 230 18.08 11.02 11.76
N ILE A 231 16.93 10.85 11.12
CA ILE A 231 15.98 11.95 10.93
C ILE A 231 15.39 12.45 12.25
N GLU A 232 15.12 11.53 13.18
CA GLU A 232 14.65 11.85 14.52
C GLU A 232 15.84 11.95 15.47
N GLY A 233 16.69 10.92 15.52
CA GLY A 233 17.79 10.86 16.49
C GLY A 233 18.76 12.03 16.40
N VAL A 234 19.05 12.53 15.20
CA VAL A 234 19.98 13.64 14.96
C VAL A 234 19.24 14.96 14.78
N TYR A 235 18.23 14.98 13.91
CA TYR A 235 17.57 16.21 13.50
C TYR A 235 16.27 16.53 14.22
N GLN A 236 15.80 15.66 15.11
CA GLN A 236 14.62 15.88 15.95
C GLN A 236 13.43 16.37 15.10
N ALA A 237 13.20 15.70 13.96
CA ALA A 237 12.18 16.09 13.00
C ALA A 237 10.78 16.21 13.62
N GLY A 238 10.55 15.52 14.74
CA GLY A 238 9.28 15.50 15.43
C GLY A 238 8.25 14.64 14.70
N TYR A 239 7.16 14.34 15.40
CA TYR A 239 6.14 13.43 14.91
C TYR A 239 4.75 14.04 15.12
N ASP A 240 3.91 13.95 14.09
CA ASP A 240 2.49 14.26 14.17
C ASP A 240 1.75 12.95 14.43
N ASP A 241 1.27 12.79 15.67
CA ASP A 241 0.51 11.64 16.13
C ASP A 241 -0.95 11.74 15.66
N TRP A 242 -1.44 10.70 15.01
CA TRP A 242 -2.79 10.61 14.46
C TRP A 242 -3.67 9.55 15.17
N SER A 243 -3.26 9.09 16.34
CA SER A 243 -3.97 8.05 17.11
C SER A 243 -5.42 8.43 17.44
N ALA A 244 -5.74 9.73 17.50
CA ALA A 244 -7.12 10.20 17.73
C ALA A 244 -8.08 9.94 16.55
N MET A 245 -7.57 9.66 15.35
CA MET A 245 -8.37 9.32 14.16
C MET A 245 -8.13 7.89 13.68
N LEU A 246 -6.97 7.31 14.03
CA LEU A 246 -6.57 5.95 13.69
C LEU A 246 -6.08 5.26 14.98
N PRO A 247 -7.01 4.78 15.84
CA PRO A 247 -6.71 4.36 17.22
C PRO A 247 -5.92 3.06 17.34
N CYS A 248 -5.90 2.23 16.30
CA CYS A 248 -5.07 1.03 16.28
C CYS A 248 -3.59 1.39 16.48
N ASN A 249 -2.92 0.66 17.37
CA ASN A 249 -1.54 0.94 17.79
C ASN A 249 -0.70 -0.35 17.99
N SER A 250 -1.32 -1.49 17.68
CA SER A 250 -0.78 -2.81 17.94
C SER A 250 -1.12 -3.75 16.80
N ALA A 251 -0.21 -4.68 16.52
CA ALA A 251 -0.45 -5.74 15.58
C ALA A 251 0.14 -7.06 16.08
N GLN A 252 -0.53 -8.17 15.81
CA GLN A 252 0.06 -9.50 15.89
C GLN A 252 0.00 -10.17 14.54
N ALA A 253 1.08 -10.86 14.16
CA ALA A 253 1.19 -11.49 12.86
C ALA A 253 1.60 -12.96 12.97
N VAL A 254 0.93 -13.83 12.22
CA VAL A 254 1.25 -15.26 12.18
C VAL A 254 0.93 -15.85 10.79
N PRO A 255 1.88 -16.56 10.15
CA PRO A 255 1.56 -17.32 8.96
C PRO A 255 0.80 -18.60 9.31
N CYS A 256 -0.08 -19.04 8.41
CA CYS A 256 -0.66 -20.38 8.45
C CYS A 256 -0.38 -21.15 7.16
N GLU A 257 -0.62 -22.47 7.19
CA GLU A 257 -0.59 -23.30 5.99
C GLU A 257 -1.45 -22.71 4.88
N ARG A 258 -0.99 -22.85 3.63
CA ARG A 258 -1.76 -22.44 2.46
C ARG A 258 -3.02 -23.30 2.36
N VAL A 259 -4.11 -22.68 1.94
CA VAL A 259 -5.37 -23.36 1.59
C VAL A 259 -5.76 -23.09 0.13
N GLU A 260 -6.60 -23.97 -0.43
CA GLU A 260 -7.23 -23.78 -1.73
C GLU A 260 -8.72 -23.42 -1.57
N PRO A 261 -9.32 -22.69 -2.53
CA PRO A 261 -8.68 -22.09 -3.70
C PRO A 261 -7.80 -20.87 -3.34
N LEU A 262 -6.73 -20.66 -4.11
CA LEU A 262 -5.89 -19.46 -4.00
C LEU A 262 -6.64 -18.19 -4.46
N THR A 263 -7.09 -17.37 -3.51
CA THR A 263 -7.84 -16.13 -3.77
C THR A 263 -6.95 -15.02 -4.35
N PRO A 264 -7.36 -14.27 -5.40
CA PRO A 264 -6.57 -13.17 -5.98
C PRO A 264 -6.83 -11.82 -5.29
N TYR A 265 -7.00 -11.80 -3.97
CA TYR A 265 -7.31 -10.58 -3.20
C TYR A 265 -6.88 -10.70 -1.74
N THR A 266 -6.65 -9.55 -1.12
CA THR A 266 -6.50 -9.44 0.34
C THR A 266 -7.88 -9.45 0.97
N ARG A 267 -8.07 -10.09 2.13
CA ARG A 267 -9.29 -9.93 2.93
C ARG A 267 -8.98 -9.12 4.18
N SER A 268 -9.81 -8.11 4.44
CA SER A 268 -9.84 -7.31 5.65
C SER A 268 -11.15 -7.59 6.39
N THR A 269 -11.07 -8.11 7.61
CA THR A 269 -12.25 -8.43 8.44
C THR A 269 -12.24 -7.59 9.70
N ALA A 270 -13.23 -6.73 9.87
CA ALA A 270 -13.41 -5.91 11.06
C ALA A 270 -13.76 -6.78 12.29
N GLN A 271 -13.00 -6.59 13.36
CA GLN A 271 -13.15 -7.26 14.66
C GLN A 271 -13.74 -6.29 15.70
N SER A 272 -13.89 -6.71 16.95
CA SER A 272 -14.46 -5.88 18.01
C SER A 272 -13.63 -4.64 18.35
N ALA A 273 -12.29 -4.70 18.21
CA ALA A 273 -11.36 -3.63 18.61
C ALA A 273 -10.23 -3.39 17.59
N GLY A 274 -10.52 -3.62 16.31
CA GLY A 274 -9.53 -3.62 15.24
C GLY A 274 -9.99 -4.41 14.03
N TRP A 275 -9.06 -5.01 13.30
CA TRP A 275 -9.35 -5.82 12.12
C TRP A 275 -8.24 -6.82 11.83
N THR A 276 -8.59 -7.91 11.16
CA THR A 276 -7.65 -8.95 10.73
C THR A 276 -7.43 -8.92 9.24
N TRP A 277 -6.18 -9.10 8.80
CA TRP A 277 -5.84 -9.31 7.40
C TRP A 277 -5.57 -10.78 7.09
N ARG A 278 -5.80 -11.13 5.82
CA ARG A 278 -5.45 -12.41 5.22
C ARG A 278 -4.86 -12.17 3.83
N ILE A 279 -3.63 -12.63 3.62
CA ILE A 279 -2.82 -12.39 2.42
C ILE A 279 -2.33 -13.74 1.86
N PRO A 280 -2.87 -14.19 0.71
CA PRO A 280 -2.53 -15.49 0.13
C PRO A 280 -1.19 -15.44 -0.64
N LEU A 281 -0.21 -16.25 -0.23
CA LEU A 281 1.05 -16.47 -0.95
C LEU A 281 1.10 -17.88 -1.56
N GLN A 282 2.13 -18.15 -2.38
CA GLN A 282 2.26 -19.46 -3.02
C GLN A 282 2.48 -20.63 -2.04
N HIS A 283 3.09 -20.38 -0.89
CA HIS A 283 3.55 -21.42 0.06
C HIS A 283 2.90 -21.32 1.45
N ARG A 284 2.18 -20.24 1.73
CA ARG A 284 1.52 -19.98 3.02
C ARG A 284 0.44 -18.90 2.87
N THR A 285 -0.35 -18.69 3.91
CA THR A 285 -1.19 -17.49 4.04
C THR A 285 -0.63 -16.63 5.15
N GLY A 286 -0.37 -15.35 4.86
CA GLY A 286 0.00 -14.35 5.87
C GLY A 286 -1.24 -13.81 6.56
N ASN A 287 -1.27 -13.86 7.89
CA ASN A 287 -2.39 -13.33 8.68
C ASN A 287 -1.87 -12.40 9.75
N GLY A 288 -2.74 -11.49 10.18
CA GLY A 288 -2.48 -10.70 11.35
C GLY A 288 -3.71 -9.96 11.82
N HIS A 289 -3.62 -9.42 13.03
CA HIS A 289 -4.67 -8.67 13.70
C HIS A 289 -4.08 -7.32 14.07
N VAL A 290 -4.58 -6.25 13.44
CA VAL A 290 -4.33 -4.87 13.86
C VAL A 290 -5.40 -4.48 14.87
N TYR A 291 -5.02 -3.95 16.03
CA TYR A 291 -5.95 -3.62 17.10
C TYR A 291 -5.50 -2.42 17.93
N CYS A 292 -6.44 -1.86 18.69
CA CYS A 292 -6.16 -0.84 19.70
C CYS A 292 -6.07 -1.50 21.09
N ASN A 293 -4.89 -1.44 21.70
CA ASN A 293 -4.67 -2.04 23.03
C ASN A 293 -5.43 -1.34 24.18
N GLY A 294 -6.04 -0.18 23.91
CA GLY A 294 -6.96 0.49 24.84
C GLY A 294 -8.36 -0.14 24.87
N PHE A 295 -8.72 -0.94 23.85
CA PHE A 295 -10.04 -1.57 23.71
C PHE A 295 -10.00 -3.12 23.75
N THR A 296 -8.81 -3.73 23.69
CA THR A 296 -8.62 -5.18 23.83
C THR A 296 -7.23 -5.51 24.37
N SER A 297 -7.05 -6.67 25.01
CA SER A 297 -5.73 -7.15 25.43
C SER A 297 -4.98 -7.87 24.31
N ASP A 298 -3.67 -8.09 24.49
CA ASP A 298 -2.84 -8.83 23.55
C ASP A 298 -3.23 -10.32 23.48
N GLU A 299 -3.61 -10.90 24.61
CA GLU A 299 -4.05 -12.30 24.71
C GLU A 299 -5.35 -12.50 23.93
N GLU A 300 -6.29 -11.57 24.08
CA GLU A 300 -7.55 -11.60 23.34
C GLU A 300 -7.31 -11.36 21.85
N ALA A 301 -6.45 -10.42 21.49
CA ALA A 301 -6.09 -10.18 20.09
C ALA A 301 -5.44 -11.42 19.45
N SER A 302 -4.60 -12.14 20.18
CA SER A 302 -3.99 -13.41 19.78
C SER A 302 -5.03 -14.51 19.58
N ARG A 303 -5.98 -14.64 20.53
CA ARG A 303 -7.07 -15.60 20.43
C ARG A 303 -7.94 -15.36 19.20
N VAL A 304 -8.32 -14.11 18.94
CA VAL A 304 -9.08 -13.70 17.74
C VAL A 304 -8.31 -14.02 16.47
N LEU A 305 -7.01 -13.71 16.42
CA LEU A 305 -6.16 -14.00 15.26
C LEU A 305 -6.09 -15.50 14.97
N LEU A 306 -5.77 -16.31 15.98
CA LEU A 306 -5.60 -17.75 15.83
C LEU A 306 -6.92 -18.45 15.47
N ALA A 307 -8.05 -17.98 16.01
CA ALA A 307 -9.37 -18.51 15.67
C ALA A 307 -9.80 -18.18 14.23
N GLY A 308 -9.25 -17.12 13.63
CA GLY A 308 -9.57 -16.68 12.27
C GLY A 308 -8.68 -17.27 11.16
N LEU A 309 -7.72 -18.14 11.49
CA LEU A 309 -6.83 -18.73 10.50
C LEU A 309 -7.54 -19.77 9.63
N ASP A 310 -7.23 -19.76 8.34
CA ASP A 310 -7.75 -20.75 7.38
C ASP A 310 -7.14 -22.15 7.54
N GLY A 311 -5.95 -22.22 8.14
CA GLY A 311 -5.17 -23.44 8.26
C GLY A 311 -4.33 -23.44 9.52
N ARG A 312 -3.54 -24.50 9.72
CA ARG A 312 -2.69 -24.64 10.91
C ARG A 312 -1.66 -23.50 10.96
N ALA A 313 -1.52 -22.88 12.13
CA ALA A 313 -0.47 -21.89 12.37
C ALA A 313 0.92 -22.50 12.15
N LEU A 314 1.79 -21.76 11.47
CA LEU A 314 3.17 -22.17 11.17
C LEU A 314 4.20 -21.59 12.14
N ASP A 315 3.78 -20.66 12.99
CA ASP A 315 4.57 -20.02 14.03
C ASP A 315 3.64 -19.53 15.16
N THR A 316 4.20 -18.89 16.17
CA THR A 316 3.47 -18.13 17.18
C THR A 316 3.22 -16.68 16.72
N PRO A 317 2.12 -16.04 17.16
CA PRO A 317 1.86 -14.63 16.86
C PRO A 317 2.99 -13.71 17.33
N ARG A 318 3.57 -12.95 16.40
CA ARG A 318 4.62 -11.96 16.68
C ARG A 318 3.99 -10.61 16.94
N GLN A 319 4.25 -10.04 18.11
CA GLN A 319 3.74 -8.74 18.52
C GLN A 319 4.52 -7.58 17.90
N LEU A 320 3.79 -6.57 17.45
CA LEU A 320 4.29 -5.26 17.04
C LEU A 320 3.52 -4.17 17.76
N ARG A 321 4.22 -3.07 18.06
CA ARG A 321 3.66 -1.81 18.55
C ARG A 321 4.04 -0.71 17.60
N PHE A 322 3.13 0.23 17.41
CA PHE A 322 3.34 1.35 16.52
C PHE A 322 2.50 2.56 16.95
N THR A 323 2.91 3.73 16.47
CA THR A 323 2.14 4.97 16.58
C THR A 323 1.80 5.44 15.17
N THR A 324 0.52 5.52 14.88
CA THR A 324 0.04 6.00 13.59
C THR A 324 0.31 7.50 13.45
N GLY A 325 0.93 7.91 12.34
CA GLY A 325 1.32 9.30 12.13
C GLY A 325 2.42 9.47 11.11
N ARG A 326 3.04 10.64 11.10
CA ARG A 326 4.18 10.95 10.22
C ARG A 326 5.20 11.85 10.89
N ARG A 327 6.43 11.85 10.40
CA ARG A 327 7.40 12.91 10.71
C ARG A 327 6.90 14.24 10.16
N ARG A 328 7.16 15.32 10.89
CA ARG A 328 6.80 16.68 10.42
C ARG A 328 7.58 17.06 9.17
N LYS A 329 8.85 16.65 9.11
CA LYS A 329 9.71 16.73 7.91
C LYS A 329 10.38 15.38 7.66
N SER A 330 10.32 14.93 6.42
CA SER A 330 11.00 13.72 5.95
C SER A 330 12.33 14.02 5.28
N TRP A 331 12.65 15.28 5.01
CA TRP A 331 13.98 15.72 4.57
C TRP A 331 14.43 16.89 5.44
N ILE A 332 15.55 16.72 6.14
CA ILE A 332 16.26 17.79 6.86
C ILE A 332 17.75 17.74 6.50
N LYS A 333 18.30 18.88 6.03
CA LYS A 333 19.72 19.01 5.65
C LYS A 333 20.13 17.93 4.65
N ASN A 334 21.11 17.09 4.95
CA ASN A 334 21.56 16.00 4.10
C ASN A 334 21.00 14.62 4.49
N CYS A 335 19.87 14.59 5.20
CA CYS A 335 19.17 13.37 5.58
C CYS A 335 17.76 13.33 4.99
N VAL A 336 17.41 12.20 4.36
CA VAL A 336 16.08 11.91 3.82
C VAL A 336 15.55 10.64 4.47
N ALA A 337 14.37 10.68 5.08
CA ALA A 337 13.70 9.55 5.68
C ALA A 337 12.77 8.85 4.68
N ILE A 338 12.92 7.53 4.54
CA ILE A 338 12.10 6.69 3.65
C ILE A 338 11.66 5.42 4.38
N GLY A 339 10.37 5.11 4.29
CA GLY A 339 9.74 4.00 5.01
C GLY A 339 9.32 4.41 6.42
N LEU A 340 9.40 3.48 7.37
CA LEU A 340 8.88 3.70 8.74
C LEU A 340 9.60 4.81 9.51
N SER A 341 10.77 5.26 9.06
CA SER A 341 11.47 6.42 9.60
C SER A 341 10.75 7.74 9.27
N SER A 342 10.01 7.80 8.16
CA SER A 342 9.25 8.99 7.72
C SER A 342 7.81 9.02 8.24
N GLY A 343 7.25 7.88 8.61
CA GLY A 343 5.90 7.77 9.14
C GLY A 343 5.33 6.35 9.04
N PHE A 344 4.15 6.15 9.62
CA PHE A 344 3.45 4.89 9.55
C PHE A 344 1.94 5.08 9.58
N LEU A 345 1.28 4.37 8.67
CA LEU A 345 -0.16 4.15 8.65
C LEU A 345 -0.37 2.63 8.62
N GLU A 346 -1.42 2.16 9.29
CA GLU A 346 -1.75 0.74 9.30
C GLU A 346 -2.00 0.19 7.88
N PRO A 347 -1.74 -1.09 7.63
CA PRO A 347 -1.70 -1.65 6.27
C PRO A 347 -3.09 -1.91 5.66
N LEU A 348 -4.13 -1.21 6.11
CA LEU A 348 -5.53 -1.45 5.70
C LEU A 348 -5.72 -1.35 4.18
N GLU A 349 -5.01 -0.43 3.54
CA GLU A 349 -5.05 -0.16 2.10
C GLU A 349 -3.71 -0.40 1.40
N SER A 350 -2.81 -1.19 2.00
CA SER A 350 -1.55 -1.64 1.37
C SER A 350 -0.62 -0.50 0.90
N THR A 351 -0.57 0.61 1.64
CA THR A 351 0.06 1.87 1.18
C THR A 351 1.51 2.06 1.59
N SER A 352 2.06 1.29 2.55
CA SER A 352 3.42 1.51 3.06
C SER A 352 4.49 1.40 1.96
N ILE A 353 4.41 0.36 1.11
CA ILE A 353 5.30 0.21 -0.06
C ILE A 353 5.08 1.36 -1.05
N ASN A 354 3.83 1.73 -1.34
CA ASN A 354 3.55 2.82 -2.28
C ASN A 354 4.16 4.15 -1.82
N ILE A 355 4.16 4.44 -0.52
CA ILE A 355 4.79 5.64 0.03
C ILE A 355 6.33 5.57 -0.13
N ILE A 356 6.94 4.38 -0.01
CA ILE A 356 8.36 4.17 -0.30
C ILE A 356 8.64 4.43 -1.78
N GLU A 357 7.85 3.86 -2.70
CA GLU A 357 7.98 4.08 -4.16
C GLU A 357 7.92 5.57 -4.50
N ASN A 358 6.92 6.28 -3.99
CA ASN A 358 6.74 7.71 -4.23
C ASN A 358 7.91 8.52 -3.65
N SER A 359 8.34 8.23 -2.42
CA SER A 359 9.45 8.94 -1.77
C SER A 359 10.77 8.75 -2.52
N VAL A 360 11.06 7.54 -3.00
CA VAL A 360 12.26 7.29 -3.83
C VAL A 360 12.16 8.01 -5.17
N GLY A 361 10.98 8.01 -5.81
CA GLY A 361 10.73 8.74 -7.04
C GLY A 361 10.93 10.26 -6.88
N TRP A 362 10.36 10.85 -5.81
CA TRP A 362 10.51 12.28 -5.53
C TRP A 362 11.93 12.66 -5.14
N LEU A 363 12.66 11.78 -4.42
CA LEU A 363 14.08 11.99 -4.15
C LEU A 363 14.89 12.02 -5.46
N LEU A 364 14.62 11.11 -6.40
CA LEU A 364 15.28 11.12 -7.71
C LEU A 364 14.92 12.37 -8.53
N GLN A 365 13.67 12.83 -8.47
CA GLN A 365 13.23 14.04 -9.16
C GLN A 365 13.85 15.32 -8.58
N HIS A 366 14.07 15.36 -7.27
CA HIS A 366 14.62 16.50 -6.53
C HIS A 366 16.03 16.19 -6.00
N PHE A 367 16.79 15.37 -6.74
CA PHE A 367 18.07 14.87 -6.28
C PHE A 367 19.06 16.03 -6.04
N PRO A 368 19.69 16.12 -4.86
CA PRO A 368 20.47 17.29 -4.49
C PRO A 368 21.90 17.21 -5.03
N ASP A 369 22.60 18.35 -4.97
CA ASP A 369 24.05 18.39 -4.90
C ASP A 369 24.50 18.65 -3.44
N ARG A 370 25.81 18.71 -3.18
CA ARG A 370 26.38 18.91 -1.84
C ARG A 370 26.09 20.28 -1.22
N SER A 371 25.47 21.22 -1.96
CA SER A 371 24.94 22.46 -1.36
C SER A 371 23.61 22.25 -0.63
N PHE A 372 22.89 21.15 -0.92
CA PHE A 372 21.60 20.81 -0.32
C PHE A 372 20.63 22.01 -0.29
N GLN A 373 20.37 22.60 -1.46
CA GLN A 373 19.46 23.73 -1.61
C GLN A 373 18.12 23.48 -0.89
N PRO A 374 17.73 24.33 0.09
CA PRO A 374 16.54 24.09 0.91
C PRO A 374 15.25 23.90 0.12
N ALA A 375 15.13 24.56 -1.04
CA ALA A 375 13.96 24.46 -1.92
C ALA A 375 13.64 23.02 -2.36
N LEU A 376 14.66 22.17 -2.54
CA LEU A 376 14.47 20.75 -2.88
C LEU A 376 13.83 19.98 -1.72
N ALA A 377 14.34 20.22 -0.51
CA ALA A 377 13.80 19.60 0.71
C ALA A 377 12.38 20.09 1.01
N ASP A 378 12.08 21.37 0.78
CA ASP A 378 10.75 21.94 1.01
C ASP A 378 9.70 21.31 0.09
N GLU A 379 10.00 21.15 -1.20
CA GLU A 379 9.08 20.51 -2.13
C GLU A 379 8.91 19.01 -1.85
N PHE A 380 10.01 18.29 -1.56
CA PHE A 380 9.93 16.89 -1.13
C PHE A 380 9.05 16.73 0.12
N ASN A 381 9.26 17.57 1.14
CA ASN A 381 8.48 17.54 2.37
C ASN A 381 7.00 17.84 2.10
N ARG A 382 6.68 18.77 1.20
CA ARG A 382 5.29 19.08 0.80
C ARG A 382 4.60 17.86 0.17
N LEU A 383 5.28 17.18 -0.76
CA LEU A 383 4.76 15.99 -1.45
C LEU A 383 4.53 14.82 -0.49
N VAL A 384 5.51 14.50 0.35
CA VAL A 384 5.43 13.41 1.34
C VAL A 384 4.33 13.69 2.38
N SER A 385 4.28 14.90 2.93
CA SER A 385 3.26 15.27 3.94
C SER A 385 1.85 15.11 3.38
N ARG A 386 1.62 15.64 2.18
CA ARG A 386 0.33 15.57 1.49
C ARG A 386 -0.09 14.13 1.22
N ARG A 387 0.84 13.27 0.79
CA ARG A 387 0.55 11.86 0.54
C ARG A 387 0.13 11.14 1.80
N TYR A 388 0.84 11.33 2.91
CA TYR A 388 0.44 10.74 4.19
C TYR A 388 -0.94 11.23 4.66
N GLU A 389 -1.24 12.52 4.50
CA GLU A 389 -2.53 13.10 4.90
C GLU A 389 -3.70 12.53 4.09
N PHE A 390 -3.55 12.40 2.76
CA PHE A 390 -4.60 11.82 1.93
C PHE A 390 -4.78 10.31 2.13
N VAL A 391 -3.68 9.58 2.35
CA VAL A 391 -3.78 8.15 2.71
C VAL A 391 -4.44 7.99 4.09
N ARG A 392 -4.10 8.82 5.07
CA ARG A 392 -4.76 8.84 6.38
C ARG A 392 -6.26 9.03 6.21
N ASP A 393 -6.68 10.08 5.49
CA ASP A 393 -8.10 10.40 5.33
C ASP A 393 -8.86 9.25 4.65
N PHE A 394 -8.24 8.57 3.68
CA PHE A 394 -8.83 7.40 3.04
C PHE A 394 -8.98 6.20 3.98
N ILE A 395 -8.00 5.94 4.86
CA ILE A 395 -8.10 4.90 5.89
C ILE A 395 -9.17 5.28 6.93
N VAL A 396 -9.19 6.54 7.38
CA VAL A 396 -10.15 7.04 8.38
C VAL A 396 -11.60 6.82 7.95
N MET A 397 -11.92 6.90 6.65
CA MET A 397 -13.27 6.59 6.14
C MET A 397 -13.77 5.20 6.58
N HIS A 398 -12.90 4.20 6.61
CA HIS A 398 -13.26 2.83 6.97
C HIS A 398 -13.75 2.71 8.42
N TYR A 399 -13.15 3.48 9.32
CA TYR A 399 -13.54 3.54 10.72
C TYR A 399 -14.72 4.48 10.97
N LYS A 400 -14.71 5.65 10.33
CA LYS A 400 -15.69 6.71 10.54
C LYS A 400 -17.05 6.37 9.97
N ILE A 401 -17.10 5.75 8.78
CA ILE A 401 -18.34 5.41 8.08
C ILE A 401 -18.75 4.00 8.52
N THR A 402 -19.37 3.91 9.68
CA THR A 402 -19.86 2.65 10.21
C THR A 402 -21.17 2.84 10.96
N ARG A 403 -21.99 1.79 11.00
CA ARG A 403 -23.18 1.68 11.85
C ARG A 403 -22.95 0.68 12.99
N ARG A 404 -21.72 0.19 13.16
CA ARG A 404 -21.37 -0.70 14.25
C ARG A 404 -21.40 0.05 15.58
N ASP A 405 -22.19 -0.47 16.50
CA ASP A 405 -22.30 -0.03 17.88
C ASP A 405 -22.06 -1.19 18.87
N ASP A 406 -21.67 -2.36 18.35
CA ASP A 406 -21.49 -3.60 19.09
C ASP A 406 -20.26 -3.60 20.02
N SER A 407 -19.36 -2.63 19.88
CA SER A 407 -18.22 -2.43 20.77
C SER A 407 -17.95 -0.95 21.07
N GLU A 408 -17.23 -0.68 22.16
CA GLU A 408 -16.83 0.69 22.50
C GLU A 408 -15.87 1.28 21.46
N PHE A 409 -15.02 0.44 20.87
CA PHE A 409 -14.12 0.83 19.78
C PHE A 409 -14.91 1.38 18.57
N TRP A 410 -15.96 0.70 18.13
CA TRP A 410 -16.75 1.15 16.98
C TRP A 410 -17.60 2.39 17.31
N ARG A 411 -18.13 2.48 18.54
CA ARG A 411 -18.79 3.70 19.02
C ARG A 411 -17.83 4.90 19.01
N TYR A 412 -16.59 4.71 19.44
CA TYR A 412 -15.54 5.73 19.35
C TYR A 412 -15.26 6.12 17.89
N CYS A 413 -15.01 5.14 17.02
CA CYS A 413 -14.68 5.37 15.61
C CYS A 413 -15.80 6.14 14.86
N ALA A 414 -17.07 5.81 15.12
CA ALA A 414 -18.20 6.54 14.55
C ALA A 414 -18.27 7.99 15.06
N ALA A 415 -17.92 8.23 16.32
CA ALA A 415 -18.02 9.53 16.97
C ALA A 415 -16.78 10.44 16.78
N MET A 416 -15.61 9.89 16.46
CA MET A 416 -14.35 10.65 16.43
C MET A 416 -14.39 11.83 15.44
N PRO A 417 -13.79 12.98 15.76
CA PRO A 417 -13.69 14.10 14.84
C PRO A 417 -12.81 13.72 13.64
N VAL A 418 -13.10 14.32 12.48
CA VAL A 418 -12.32 14.15 11.25
C VAL A 418 -12.02 15.52 10.64
N PRO A 419 -11.00 15.65 9.76
CA PRO A 419 -10.70 16.92 9.10
C PRO A 419 -11.87 17.41 8.23
N ASP A 420 -12.05 18.73 8.13
CA ASP A 420 -13.14 19.34 7.35
C ASP A 420 -13.13 18.90 5.87
N THR A 421 -11.95 18.67 5.30
CA THR A 421 -11.78 18.17 3.92
C THR A 421 -12.40 16.77 3.76
N LEU A 422 -12.15 15.87 4.71
CA LEU A 422 -12.72 14.54 4.71
C LEU A 422 -14.23 14.58 4.99
N GLN A 423 -14.66 15.38 5.96
CA GLN A 423 -16.08 15.56 6.27
C GLN A 423 -16.85 16.07 5.03
N HIS A 424 -16.30 17.06 4.31
CA HIS A 424 -16.88 17.56 3.06
C HIS A 424 -17.00 16.46 2.00
N GLN A 425 -15.94 15.66 1.81
CA GLN A 425 -15.93 14.58 0.81
C GLN A 425 -17.03 13.55 1.10
N ILE A 426 -17.19 13.15 2.37
CA ILE A 426 -18.22 12.21 2.83
C ILE A 426 -19.62 12.79 2.61
N GLU A 427 -19.86 14.04 3.01
CA GLU A 427 -21.19 14.66 2.84
C GLU A 427 -21.53 14.91 1.38
N LEU A 428 -20.56 15.33 0.55
CA LEU A 428 -20.80 15.53 -0.88
C LEU A 428 -21.29 14.23 -1.54
N PHE A 429 -20.66 13.11 -1.21
CA PHE A 429 -21.09 11.81 -1.72
C PHE A 429 -22.44 11.40 -1.15
N ARG A 430 -22.68 11.58 0.14
CA ARG A 430 -23.96 11.25 0.78
C ARG A 430 -25.12 12.07 0.21
N GLU A 431 -24.93 13.36 -0.03
CA GLU A 431 -26.00 14.22 -0.54
C GLU A 431 -26.23 14.00 -2.04
N THR A 432 -25.16 13.81 -2.82
CA THR A 432 -25.25 13.95 -4.29
C THR A 432 -24.76 12.76 -5.11
N GLY A 433 -24.09 11.79 -4.49
CA GLY A 433 -23.42 10.68 -5.17
C GLY A 433 -22.14 11.06 -5.91
N ARG A 434 -21.69 12.32 -5.80
CA ARG A 434 -20.43 12.80 -6.40
C ARG A 434 -19.27 12.66 -5.44
N VAL A 435 -18.08 12.47 -5.99
CA VAL A 435 -16.83 12.35 -5.22
C VAL A 435 -15.96 13.56 -5.50
N ALA A 436 -15.49 14.24 -4.46
CA ALA A 436 -14.39 15.19 -4.56
C ALA A 436 -13.05 14.43 -4.53
N ILE A 437 -12.10 14.79 -5.40
CA ILE A 437 -10.75 14.20 -5.40
C ILE A 437 -9.74 15.29 -5.08
N TYR A 438 -9.07 15.15 -3.93
CA TYR A 438 -8.03 16.08 -3.48
C TYR A 438 -6.60 15.59 -3.77
N ASP A 439 -6.44 14.29 -3.99
CA ASP A 439 -5.19 13.64 -4.42
C ASP A 439 -5.37 13.01 -5.80
N PRO A 440 -5.11 13.75 -6.90
CA PRO A 440 -5.24 13.21 -8.24
C PRO A 440 -4.29 12.05 -8.54
N GLU A 441 -3.19 11.94 -7.78
CA GLU A 441 -2.19 10.88 -7.91
C GLU A 441 -2.41 9.74 -6.89
N GLY A 442 -3.52 9.75 -6.16
CA GLY A 442 -3.87 8.77 -5.14
C GLY A 442 -5.02 7.85 -5.53
N PHE A 443 -5.91 7.62 -4.58
CA PHE A 443 -7.09 6.78 -4.77
C PHE A 443 -8.06 7.43 -5.76
N LEU A 444 -8.50 6.66 -6.75
CA LEU A 444 -9.38 7.14 -7.81
C LEU A 444 -10.82 7.36 -7.30
N VAL A 445 -11.66 7.93 -8.17
CA VAL A 445 -13.11 8.07 -7.91
C VAL A 445 -13.74 6.72 -7.59
N SER A 446 -13.39 5.65 -8.32
CA SER A 446 -13.93 4.30 -8.09
C SER A 446 -13.55 3.72 -6.72
N SER A 447 -12.34 4.02 -6.22
CA SER A 447 -11.90 3.64 -4.87
C SER A 447 -12.76 4.31 -3.81
N HIS A 448 -12.93 5.62 -3.88
CA HIS A 448 -13.78 6.38 -2.95
C HIS A 448 -15.24 5.90 -2.97
N ILE A 449 -15.78 5.58 -4.14
CA ILE A 449 -17.12 4.99 -4.29
C ILE A 449 -17.18 3.62 -3.62
N SER A 450 -16.22 2.74 -3.89
CA SER A 450 -16.17 1.38 -3.31
C SER A 450 -16.24 1.44 -1.79
N ILE A 451 -15.44 2.34 -1.19
CA ILE A 451 -15.40 2.52 0.26
C ILE A 451 -16.69 3.13 0.78
N MET A 452 -17.10 4.31 0.30
CA MET A 452 -18.27 5.00 0.86
C MET A 452 -19.58 4.22 0.64
N ALA A 453 -19.80 3.67 -0.56
CA ALA A 453 -20.99 2.87 -0.85
C ALA A 453 -20.94 1.50 -0.14
N GLY A 454 -19.78 0.83 -0.13
CA GLY A 454 -19.58 -0.46 0.51
C GLY A 454 -19.74 -0.44 2.03
N LEU A 455 -19.40 0.69 2.66
CA LEU A 455 -19.62 0.95 4.08
C LEU A 455 -21.08 1.35 4.41
N GLY A 456 -21.95 1.47 3.41
CA GLY A 456 -23.38 1.64 3.59
C GLY A 456 -23.90 3.08 3.46
N ILE A 457 -23.14 3.98 2.83
CA ILE A 457 -23.69 5.27 2.37
C ILE A 457 -24.48 5.03 1.09
N THR A 458 -25.79 5.26 1.18
CA THR A 458 -26.66 5.41 0.01
C THR A 458 -26.84 6.89 -0.27
N PRO A 459 -26.37 7.42 -1.42
CA PRO A 459 -26.58 8.82 -1.75
C PRO A 459 -28.05 9.21 -1.77
N LYS A 460 -28.38 10.44 -1.35
CA LYS A 460 -29.75 10.99 -1.27
C LYS A 460 -30.26 11.54 -2.61
N ALA A 461 -29.37 11.99 -3.47
CA ALA A 461 -29.67 12.35 -4.86
C ALA A 461 -28.75 11.62 -5.84
N TYR A 462 -29.13 11.69 -7.13
CA TYR A 462 -28.27 11.36 -8.26
C TYR A 462 -28.12 12.61 -9.14
N ASP A 463 -27.26 12.56 -10.14
CA ASP A 463 -27.04 13.71 -11.02
C ASP A 463 -28.27 14.02 -11.89
N PRO A 464 -28.81 15.26 -11.86
CA PRO A 464 -30.03 15.60 -12.59
C PRO A 464 -29.88 15.53 -14.12
N LEU A 465 -28.66 15.65 -14.67
CA LEU A 465 -28.43 15.49 -16.11
C LEU A 465 -28.65 14.04 -16.56
N ILE A 466 -28.36 13.07 -15.69
CA ILE A 466 -28.66 11.64 -15.97
C ILE A 466 -30.18 11.41 -16.02
N GLY A 467 -30.96 12.25 -15.33
CA GLY A 467 -32.42 12.23 -15.39
C GLY A 467 -32.99 12.54 -16.77
N LEU A 468 -32.20 13.12 -17.69
CA LEU A 468 -32.61 13.44 -19.06
C LEU A 468 -32.37 12.31 -20.06
N MET A 469 -31.70 11.23 -19.65
CA MET A 469 -31.36 10.11 -20.55
C MET A 469 -32.53 9.14 -20.73
N ASP A 470 -32.56 8.45 -21.87
CA ASP A 470 -33.44 7.30 -22.06
C ASP A 470 -33.03 6.16 -21.10
N LEU A 471 -33.90 5.94 -20.11
CA LEU A 471 -33.67 5.01 -19.03
C LEU A 471 -33.64 3.55 -19.48
N GLN A 472 -34.40 3.20 -20.52
CA GLN A 472 -34.45 1.83 -21.05
C GLN A 472 -33.21 1.53 -21.88
N ALA A 473 -32.75 2.50 -22.68
CA ALA A 473 -31.49 2.40 -23.40
C ALA A 473 -30.30 2.27 -22.44
N LEU A 474 -30.31 3.05 -21.34
CA LEU A 474 -29.29 2.97 -20.30
C LEU A 474 -29.29 1.61 -19.60
N ARG A 475 -30.45 1.08 -19.19
CA ARG A 475 -30.57 -0.26 -18.60
C ARG A 475 -30.03 -1.33 -19.54
N THR A 476 -30.43 -1.30 -20.81
CA THR A 476 -29.98 -2.25 -21.84
C THR A 476 -28.46 -2.22 -22.03
N HIS A 477 -27.86 -1.01 -22.04
CA HIS A 477 -26.40 -0.86 -22.08
C HIS A 477 -25.74 -1.53 -20.87
N PHE A 478 -26.24 -1.26 -19.67
CA PHE A 478 -25.72 -1.83 -18.43
C PHE A 478 -25.82 -3.37 -18.42
N ASP A 479 -26.96 -3.94 -18.81
CA ASP A 479 -27.14 -5.39 -18.89
C ASP A 479 -26.12 -6.02 -19.86
N ARG A 480 -25.91 -5.42 -21.05
CA ARG A 480 -24.92 -5.88 -22.02
C ARG A 480 -23.49 -5.85 -21.48
N VAL A 481 -23.10 -4.77 -20.79
CA VAL A 481 -21.75 -4.64 -20.19
C VAL A 481 -21.55 -5.72 -19.13
N ARG A 482 -22.50 -5.88 -18.19
CA ARG A 482 -22.46 -6.92 -17.16
C ARG A 482 -22.29 -8.32 -17.76
N ASP A 483 -23.10 -8.66 -18.75
CA ASP A 483 -23.06 -9.99 -19.36
C ASP A 483 -21.75 -10.24 -20.13
N THR A 484 -21.18 -9.19 -20.71
CA THR A 484 -19.86 -9.26 -21.37
C THR A 484 -18.75 -9.50 -20.35
N ILE A 485 -18.78 -8.81 -19.21
CA ILE A 485 -17.85 -9.03 -18.11
C ILE A 485 -17.97 -10.47 -17.59
N ALA A 486 -19.19 -10.93 -17.30
CA ALA A 486 -19.43 -12.27 -16.78
C ALA A 486 -18.91 -13.37 -17.72
N ARG A 487 -19.19 -13.27 -19.03
CA ARG A 487 -18.69 -14.24 -20.04
C ARG A 487 -17.17 -14.22 -20.15
N ALA A 488 -16.56 -13.03 -20.18
CA ALA A 488 -15.11 -12.91 -20.29
C ALA A 488 -14.41 -13.50 -19.06
N VAL A 489 -14.88 -13.19 -17.84
CA VAL A 489 -14.31 -13.72 -16.59
C VAL A 489 -14.46 -15.24 -16.52
N GLN A 490 -15.59 -15.81 -16.94
CA GLN A 490 -15.77 -17.27 -16.98
C GLN A 490 -14.74 -17.98 -17.87
N ALA A 491 -14.27 -17.33 -18.93
CA ALA A 491 -13.26 -17.87 -19.85
C ALA A 491 -11.81 -17.73 -19.34
N MET A 492 -11.55 -16.92 -18.31
CA MET A 492 -10.22 -16.74 -17.72
C MET A 492 -9.79 -17.97 -16.92
N PRO A 493 -8.49 -18.27 -16.80
CA PRO A 493 -8.04 -19.38 -15.96
C PRO A 493 -8.28 -19.09 -14.46
N GLU A 494 -8.36 -20.15 -13.66
CA GLU A 494 -8.32 -20.03 -12.21
C GLU A 494 -6.98 -19.43 -11.77
N HIS A 495 -7.03 -18.54 -10.77
CA HIS A 495 -5.84 -17.83 -10.30
C HIS A 495 -4.74 -18.79 -9.84
N GLY A 496 -5.09 -19.84 -9.09
CA GLY A 496 -4.14 -20.86 -8.66
C GLY A 496 -3.46 -21.59 -9.83
N ALA A 497 -4.18 -21.82 -10.93
CA ALA A 497 -3.63 -22.42 -12.14
C ALA A 497 -2.67 -21.45 -12.86
N TYR A 498 -3.06 -20.18 -13.00
CA TYR A 498 -2.23 -19.14 -13.59
C TYR A 498 -0.89 -18.96 -12.85
N VAL A 499 -0.93 -18.90 -11.52
CA VAL A 499 0.28 -18.77 -10.67
C VAL A 499 1.22 -19.97 -10.83
N ARG A 500 0.70 -21.19 -10.94
CA ARG A 500 1.51 -22.41 -11.18
C ARG A 500 2.23 -22.36 -12.53
N GLN A 501 1.51 -21.94 -13.58
CA GLN A 501 2.07 -21.80 -14.92
C GLN A 501 3.21 -20.77 -14.94
N LEU A 502 3.02 -19.60 -14.34
CA LEU A 502 4.04 -18.55 -14.28
C LEU A 502 5.29 -18.96 -13.46
N SER A 503 5.07 -19.71 -12.38
CA SER A 503 6.16 -20.12 -11.48
C SER A 503 6.96 -21.31 -12.01
N GLY A 504 6.49 -21.98 -13.07
CA GLY A 504 7.11 -23.18 -13.63
C GLY A 504 6.95 -24.43 -12.76
N VAL A 505 5.96 -24.46 -11.86
CA VAL A 505 5.71 -25.60 -10.96
C VAL A 505 4.68 -26.53 -11.62
N PRO A 506 5.01 -27.80 -11.92
CA PRO A 506 4.06 -28.73 -12.51
C PRO A 506 2.87 -29.01 -11.58
N ALA A 507 1.71 -29.33 -12.16
CA ALA A 507 0.52 -29.68 -11.38
C ALA A 507 0.81 -30.86 -10.44
N ALA A 508 0.46 -30.73 -9.16
CA ALA A 508 0.47 -31.87 -8.25
C ALA A 508 -0.54 -32.91 -8.78
N PRO A 509 -0.22 -34.21 -8.77
CA PRO A 509 -1.17 -35.24 -9.18
C PRO A 509 -2.41 -35.15 -8.28
N PRO A 510 -3.62 -35.38 -8.82
CA PRO A 510 -4.83 -35.37 -8.01
C PRO A 510 -4.66 -36.33 -6.83
N LEU A 511 -4.99 -35.85 -5.62
CA LEU A 511 -5.08 -36.70 -4.44
C LEU A 511 -6.06 -37.84 -4.77
N ALA A 512 -5.57 -39.07 -4.69
CA ALA A 512 -6.39 -40.26 -4.89
C ALA A 512 -7.58 -40.22 -3.91
N ALA A 513 -8.77 -40.52 -4.44
CA ALA A 513 -10.07 -40.38 -3.79
C ALA A 513 -10.21 -41.13 -2.47
#